data_AF-A0A2U1YTH0-F1
#
_entry.id   AF-A0A2U1YTH0-F1
#
_cell.length_a   1.000
_cell.length_b   1.000
_cell.length_c   1.000
_cell.angle_alpha   90.00
_cell.angle_beta   90.00
_cell.angle_gamma   90.00
#
_symmetry.space_group_name_H-M   'P 1'
#
loop_
_entity.id
_entity.type
_entity.pdbx_description
1 polymer ?
#
loop_
_entity_poly.entity_id
_entity_poly.type
_entity_poly.pdbx_seq_one_letter_code
_entity_poly.pdbx_strand_id
1 'polypeptide(L)'
;MITATLTGDDTAEALGITVTHRTPVLALCRKLEEAGHADQPMTVLRDGKPVLNVSSIHGAAKRTVIETDKLSARFGKFVPFVRFFEEQAEVAA
;
A
#
# COMPACT_ATOMS: atom_id res chain seq x y z
N MET A 1 -14.52 -8.32 6.10
CA MET A 1 -14.24 -6.90 5.79
C MET A 1 -13.26 -6.41 6.85
N ILE A 2 -12.09 -5.95 6.43
CA ILE A 2 -11.04 -5.52 7.36
C ILE A 2 -11.22 -4.03 7.66
N THR A 3 -10.97 -3.65 8.91
CA THR A 3 -10.91 -2.24 9.31
C THR A 3 -9.46 -1.91 9.62
N ALA A 4 -8.97 -0.83 9.01
CA ALA A 4 -7.65 -0.29 9.27
C ALA A 4 -7.76 1.07 9.94
N THR A 5 -6.83 1.38 10.85
CA THR A 5 -6.68 2.70 11.45
C THR A 5 -5.50 3.41 10.81
N LEU A 6 -5.70 4.66 10.41
CA LEU A 6 -4.68 5.57 9.90
C LEU A 6 -4.38 6.61 10.97
N THR A 7 -3.15 6.63 11.46
CA THR A 7 -2.65 7.55 12.48
C THR A 7 -1.61 8.48 11.86
N GLY A 8 -1.76 9.79 12.03
CA GLY A 8 -0.95 10.76 11.32
C GLY A 8 -1.05 10.57 9.80
N ASP A 9 0.00 10.93 9.07
CA ASP A 9 0.02 10.84 7.61
C ASP A 9 0.84 9.66 7.07
N ASP A 10 1.51 8.91 7.94
CA ASP A 10 2.49 7.91 7.57
C ASP A 10 2.30 6.54 8.22
N THR A 11 1.31 6.36 9.11
CA THR A 11 1.18 5.12 9.88
C THR A 11 -0.21 4.51 9.73
N ALA A 12 -0.27 3.24 9.32
CA ALA A 12 -1.53 2.49 9.22
C ALA A 12 -1.44 1.14 9.93
N GLU A 13 -2.54 0.71 10.52
CA GLU A 13 -2.63 -0.53 11.27
C GLU A 13 -3.91 -1.32 10.96
N ALA A 14 -3.81 -2.63 10.82
CA ALA A 14 -4.96 -3.55 10.81
C ALA A 14 -4.54 -4.94 11.26
N LEU A 15 -5.42 -5.66 11.96
CA LEU A 15 -5.21 -7.06 12.38
C LEU A 15 -3.87 -7.29 13.13
N GLY A 16 -3.41 -6.30 13.91
CA GLY A 16 -2.13 -6.34 14.62
C GLY A 16 -0.89 -6.11 13.75
N ILE A 17 -1.06 -5.77 12.48
CA ILE A 17 0.01 -5.36 11.57
C ILE A 17 0.05 -3.84 11.52
N THR A 18 1.14 -3.25 11.99
CA THR A 18 1.41 -1.80 11.91
C THR A 18 2.49 -1.52 10.89
N VAL A 19 2.27 -0.51 10.04
CA VAL A 19 3.22 -0.08 9.01
C VAL A 19 3.38 1.43 9.06
N THR A 20 4.63 1.88 9.13
CA THR A 20 5.02 3.28 8.91
C THR A 20 5.67 3.42 7.52
N HIS A 21 5.05 4.20 6.64
CA HIS A 21 5.48 4.38 5.26
C HIS A 21 4.88 5.66 4.65
N ARG A 22 5.50 6.21 3.60
CA ARG A 22 4.97 7.37 2.85
C ARG A 22 3.59 7.11 2.23
N THR A 23 3.31 5.86 1.88
CA THR A 23 2.00 5.40 1.39
C THR A 23 1.48 4.29 2.29
N PRO A 24 1.04 4.62 3.51
CA PRO A 24 0.88 3.65 4.59
C PRO A 24 -0.21 2.62 4.29
N VAL A 25 -1.34 3.03 3.71
CA VAL A 25 -2.43 2.12 3.35
C VAL A 25 -2.01 1.10 2.30
N LEU A 26 -1.28 1.52 1.26
CA LEU A 26 -0.83 0.61 0.19
C LEU A 26 0.24 -0.36 0.70
N ALA A 27 1.12 0.11 1.58
CA ALA A 27 2.12 -0.73 2.24
C ALA A 27 1.46 -1.74 3.20
N LEU A 28 0.45 -1.33 3.95
CA LEU A 28 -0.36 -2.22 4.78
C LEU A 28 -1.10 -3.28 3.94
N CYS A 29 -1.68 -2.92 2.79
CA CYS A 29 -2.32 -3.89 1.89
C CYS A 29 -1.34 -4.97 1.41
N ARG A 30 -0.07 -4.63 1.15
CA ARG A 30 0.96 -5.63 0.82
C ARG A 30 1.22 -6.59 1.97
N LYS A 31 1.32 -6.10 3.21
CA LYS A 31 1.49 -6.95 4.39
C LYS A 31 0.27 -7.81 4.69
N LEU A 32 -0.93 -7.29 4.47
CA LEU A 32 -2.17 -8.06 4.59
C LEU A 32 -2.30 -9.13 3.50
N GLU A 33 -1.85 -8.84 2.28
CA GLU A 33 -1.77 -9.83 1.20
C GLU A 33 -0.77 -10.95 1.55
N GLU A 34 0.43 -10.62 2.02
CA GLU A 34 1.42 -11.58 2.53
C GLU A 34 0.85 -12.46 3.66
N ALA A 35 -0.05 -11.90 4.48
CA ALA A 35 -0.75 -12.60 5.56
C ALA A 35 -2.00 -13.39 5.10
N GLY A 36 -2.32 -13.41 3.81
CA GLY A 36 -3.42 -14.22 3.25
C GLY A 36 -4.78 -13.51 3.18
N HIS A 37 -4.83 -12.18 3.29
CA HIS A 37 -6.08 -11.40 3.27
C HIS A 37 -6.39 -10.73 1.92
N ALA A 38 -5.87 -11.26 0.82
CA ALA A 38 -5.91 -10.66 -0.51
C ALA A 38 -7.34 -10.36 -1.03
N ASP A 39 -8.30 -11.25 -0.77
CA ASP A 39 -9.65 -11.22 -1.35
C ASP A 39 -10.67 -10.38 -0.56
N GLN A 40 -10.23 -9.70 0.51
CA GLN A 40 -11.13 -8.93 1.37
C GLN A 40 -11.11 -7.44 1.01
N PRO A 41 -12.27 -6.75 1.10
CA PRO A 41 -12.30 -5.30 1.10
C PRO A 41 -11.85 -4.76 2.47
N MET A 42 -11.36 -3.52 2.48
CA MET A 42 -10.88 -2.85 3.67
C MET A 42 -11.39 -1.41 3.77
N THR A 43 -11.90 -1.03 4.93
CA THR A 43 -12.23 0.36 5.25
C THR A 43 -11.15 0.96 6.12
N VAL A 44 -10.63 2.12 5.73
CA VAL A 44 -9.63 2.87 6.49
C VAL A 44 -10.32 3.97 7.27
N LEU A 45 -10.03 4.02 8.57
CA LEU A 45 -10.54 5.02 9.50
C LEU A 45 -9.42 5.99 9.88
N ARG A 46 -9.75 7.26 10.04
CA ARG A 46 -8.92 8.25 10.74
C ARG A 46 -9.79 8.87 11.83
N ASP A 47 -9.31 8.87 13.07
CA ASP A 47 -10.07 9.34 14.24
C ASP A 47 -11.48 8.73 14.34
N GLY A 48 -11.59 7.42 14.02
CA GLY A 48 -12.85 6.68 14.01
C GLY A 48 -13.77 6.94 12.81
N LYS A 49 -13.39 7.82 11.87
CA LYS A 49 -14.20 8.17 10.69
C LYS A 49 -13.66 7.51 9.41
N PRO A 50 -14.52 6.93 8.55
CA PRO A 50 -14.09 6.39 7.27
C PRO A 50 -13.50 7.47 6.36
N VAL A 51 -12.27 7.29 5.90
CA VAL A 51 -11.56 8.22 5.00
C VAL A 51 -11.21 7.61 3.65
N LEU A 52 -11.09 6.29 3.57
CA LEU A 52 -10.79 5.59 2.33
C LEU A 52 -11.43 4.19 2.36
N ASN A 53 -11.97 3.76 1.23
CA ASN A 53 -12.47 2.41 1.04
C ASN A 53 -11.63 1.71 -0.05
N VAL A 54 -11.05 0.58 0.31
CA VAL A 54 -10.27 -0.28 -0.57
C VAL A 54 -11.16 -1.46 -0.96
N SER A 55 -11.60 -1.48 -2.22
CA SER A 55 -12.47 -2.54 -2.73
C SER A 55 -11.79 -3.91 -2.81
N SER A 56 -10.47 -3.94 -2.96
CA SER A 56 -9.67 -5.18 -3.01
C SER A 56 -8.26 -4.92 -2.45
N ILE A 57 -7.88 -5.67 -1.42
CA ILE A 57 -6.52 -5.64 -0.86
C ILE A 57 -5.50 -6.05 -1.91
N HIS A 58 -5.75 -7.14 -2.65
CA HIS A 58 -4.90 -7.58 -3.76
C HIS A 58 -4.70 -6.48 -4.82
N GLY A 59 -5.79 -5.82 -5.21
CA GLY A 59 -5.76 -4.74 -6.19
C GLY A 59 -4.93 -3.55 -5.71
N ALA A 60 -5.07 -3.16 -4.44
CA ALA A 60 -4.32 -2.05 -3.85
C ALA A 60 -2.84 -2.39 -3.59
N ALA A 61 -2.54 -3.63 -3.20
CA ALA A 61 -1.18 -4.09 -2.94
C ALA A 61 -0.27 -4.02 -4.18
N LYS A 62 -0.86 -4.11 -5.38
CA LYS A 62 -0.17 -3.92 -6.67
C LYS A 62 -0.01 -2.45 -7.10
N ARG A 63 -0.41 -1.48 -6.27
CA ARG A 63 -0.38 -0.05 -6.59
C ARG A 63 0.64 0.73 -5.76
N THR A 64 1.08 1.85 -6.32
CA THR A 64 1.84 2.89 -5.62
C THR A 64 1.27 4.26 -5.98
N VAL A 65 1.69 5.30 -5.26
CA VAL A 65 1.40 6.68 -5.64
C VAL A 65 2.56 7.19 -6.50
N ILE A 66 2.24 7.68 -7.70
CA ILE A 66 3.16 8.41 -8.55
C ILE A 66 2.78 9.88 -8.43
N GLU A 67 3.71 10.67 -7.94
CA GLU A 67 3.63 12.12 -7.93
C GLU A 67 4.43 12.63 -9.11
N THR A 68 3.82 13.46 -9.96
CA THR A 68 4.50 14.11 -11.08
C THR A 68 4.45 15.61 -10.89
N ASP A 69 5.34 16.34 -11.55
CA ASP A 69 5.43 17.82 -11.47
C ASP A 69 4.13 18.55 -11.83
N LYS A 70 3.20 17.87 -12.52
CA LYS A 70 1.89 18.41 -12.90
C LYS A 70 0.84 18.29 -11.78
N LEU A 71 1.20 18.61 -10.53
CA LEU A 71 0.32 18.75 -9.35
C LEU A 71 -0.75 17.65 -9.15
N SER A 72 -0.54 16.46 -9.71
CA SER A 72 -1.53 15.39 -9.73
C SER A 72 -0.89 14.09 -9.25
N ALA A 73 -1.34 13.65 -8.08
CA ALA A 73 -1.06 12.31 -7.59
C ALA A 73 -1.94 11.30 -8.37
N ARG A 74 -1.33 10.21 -8.85
CA ARG A 74 -2.03 9.11 -9.51
C ARG A 74 -1.58 7.77 -8.99
N PHE A 75 -2.43 6.75 -9.11
CA PHE A 75 -2.03 5.38 -8.79
C PHE A 75 -1.26 4.75 -9.95
N GLY A 76 -0.02 4.32 -9.68
CA GLY A 76 0.84 3.57 -10.59
C GLY A 76 0.92 2.09 -10.24
N LYS A 77 1.63 1.31 -11.07
CA LYS A 77 2.01 -0.07 -10.75
C LYS A 77 3.14 -0.04 -9.70
N PHE A 78 2.99 -0.82 -8.64
CA PHE A 78 4.07 -1.00 -7.67
C PHE A 78 5.16 -1.91 -8.25
N VAL A 79 6.41 -1.49 -8.11
CA VAL A 79 7.60 -2.29 -8.39
C VAL A 79 8.52 -2.15 -7.18
N PRO A 80 8.85 -3.24 -6.48
CA PRO A 80 9.77 -3.17 -5.35
C PRO A 80 11.16 -2.75 -5.84
N PHE A 81 11.82 -1.89 -5.07
CA PHE A 81 13.12 -1.32 -5.42
C PHE A 81 14.20 -2.38 -5.69
N VAL A 82 14.09 -3.56 -5.07
CA VAL A 82 15.03 -4.68 -5.22
C VAL A 82 15.14 -5.17 -6.68
N ARG A 83 14.04 -5.17 -7.44
CA ARG A 83 14.04 -5.63 -8.84
C ARG A 83 14.90 -4.77 -9.76
N PHE A 84 15.09 -3.49 -9.45
CA PHE A 84 15.90 -2.61 -10.30
C PHE A 84 17.40 -2.93 -10.25
N PHE A 85 17.91 -3.57 -9.20
CA PHE A 85 19.33 -3.91 -9.10
C PHE A 85 19.64 -5.33 -9.60
N GLU A 86 18.76 -6.30 -9.36
CA GLU A 86 18.95 -7.67 -9.84
C GLU A 86 18.90 -7.75 -11.37
N GLU A 87 17.97 -7.02 -12.01
CA GLU A 87 17.83 -6.98 -13.48
C GLU A 87 19.00 -6.25 -14.18
N GLN A 88 19.67 -5.32 -13.49
CA GLN A 88 20.88 -4.65 -14.01
C GLN A 88 22.14 -5.51 -13.84
N ALA A 89 22.17 -6.40 -12.84
CA ALA A 89 23.27 -7.33 -12.64
C ALA A 89 23.28 -8.47 -13.68
N GLU A 90 22.10 -8.92 -14.13
CA GLU A 90 21.97 -9.97 -15.15
C GLU A 90 22.28 -9.48 -16.58
N VAL A 91 22.01 -8.20 -16.88
CA VAL A 91 22.31 -7.59 -18.19
C VAL A 91 23.79 -7.18 -18.32
N ALA A 92 24.54 -7.15 -17.22
CA ALA A 92 25.96 -6.80 -17.17
C ALA A 92 26.91 -8.01 -17.12
N ALA A 93 26.38 -9.24 -17.18
CA ALA A 93 27.13 -10.50 -17.19
C ALA A 93 27.11 -11.15 -18.59
#